data_AF-A0A2R6Y4I5-F1
#
_entry.id   AF-A0A2R6Y4I5-F1
#
_cell.length_a   1.000
_cell.length_b   1.000
_cell.length_c   1.000
_cell.angle_alpha   90.00
_cell.angle_beta   90.00
_cell.angle_gamma   90.00
#
_symmetry.space_group_name_H-M   'P 1'
#
loop_
_entity.id
_entity.type
_entity.pdbx_description
1 polymer ?
#
loop_
_entity_poly.entity_id
_entity_poly.type
_entity_poly.pdbx_seq_one_letter_code
_entity_poly.pdbx_strand_id
1 'polypeptide(L)' 'MTNEDKMAIDEVLREELIRNFIRTGYLPFNYGGSVDQFYRALERFHLDQGLSDLYAGRDLITLKALDVLRHLPDNMRN' A
#
# COMPACT_ATOMS: atom_id res chain seq x y z
N MET A 1 -23.07 -3.56 5.98
CA MET A 1 -21.64 -3.29 5.71
C MET A 1 -21.57 -1.89 5.17
N THR A 2 -21.19 -0.95 6.04
CA THR A 2 -20.95 0.45 5.67
C THR A 2 -19.86 0.48 4.60
N ASN A 3 -20.02 1.32 3.57
CA ASN A 3 -18.96 1.62 2.61
C ASN A 3 -17.67 1.83 3.39
N GLU A 4 -16.75 0.88 3.28
CA GLU A 4 -15.40 1.09 3.77
C GLU A 4 -14.89 2.33 3.05
N ASP A 5 -14.40 3.31 3.80
CA ASP A 5 -13.93 4.60 3.29
C ASP A 5 -12.76 4.36 2.32
N LYS A 6 -13.12 4.09 1.07
CA LYS A 6 -12.23 3.90 -0.06
C LYS A 6 -11.90 5.28 -0.59
N MET A 7 -10.62 5.52 -0.83
CA MET A 7 -10.13 6.76 -1.39
C MET A 7 -9.32 6.49 -2.65
N ALA A 8 -9.41 7.40 -3.60
CA ALA A 8 -8.59 7.38 -4.79
C ALA A 8 -7.13 7.65 -4.43
N ILE A 9 -6.23 6.91 -5.07
CA ILE A 9 -4.79 7.11 -4.98
C ILE A 9 -4.43 8.26 -5.93
N ASP A 10 -4.51 9.49 -5.42
CA ASP A 10 -3.96 10.66 -6.08
C ASP A 10 -2.42 10.69 -6.02
N GLU A 11 -1.81 11.70 -6.63
CA GLU A 11 -0.35 11.82 -6.71
C GLU A 11 0.31 11.92 -5.33
N VAL A 12 -0.28 12.70 -4.42
CA VAL A 12 0.25 12.92 -3.06
C VAL A 12 0.20 11.63 -2.25
N LEU A 13 -0.94 10.94 -2.28
CA LEU A 13 -1.12 9.66 -1.60
C LEU A 13 -0.22 8.59 -2.21
N ARG A 14 -0.05 8.59 -3.53
CA ARG A 14 0.85 7.65 -4.21
C ARG A 14 2.29 7.80 -3.74
N GLU A 15 2.78 9.02 -3.59
CA GLU A 15 4.12 9.26 -3.04
C GLU A 15 4.25 8.79 -1.59
N GLU A 16 3.24 9.04 -0.76
CA GLU A 16 3.21 8.57 0.62
C GLU A 16 3.24 7.03 0.69
N LEU A 17 2.46 6.36 -0.15
CA LEU A 17 2.45 4.91 -0.28
C LEU A 17 3.80 4.37 -0.74
N ILE A 18 4.43 5.01 -1.73
CA ILE A 18 5.77 4.63 -2.20
C ILE A 18 6.78 4.74 -1.05
N ARG A 19 6.79 5.86 -0.31
CA ARG A 19 7.69 6.06 0.83
C ARG A 19 7.50 4.96 1.89
N ASN A 20 6.25 4.66 2.24
CA ASN A 20 5.95 3.62 3.22
C ASN A 20 6.30 2.22 2.72
N PHE A 21 6.02 1.90 1.46
CA PHE A 21 6.39 0.60 0.90
C PHE A 21 7.89 0.40 0.78
N ILE A 22 8.66 1.45 0.51
CA ILE A 22 10.12 1.37 0.58
C ILE A 22 10.56 1.11 2.04
N ARG A 23 10.06 1.90 2.99
CA ARG A 23 10.38 1.81 4.43
C ARG A 23 10.09 0.42 5.01
N THR A 24 8.96 -0.16 4.64
CA THR A 24 8.49 -1.47 5.16
C THR A 24 9.00 -2.66 4.35
N GLY A 25 9.69 -2.43 3.22
CA GLY A 25 10.27 -3.47 2.37
C GLY A 25 9.34 -4.07 1.30
N TYR A 26 8.16 -3.48 1.08
CA TYR A 26 7.29 -3.86 -0.06
C TYR A 26 7.80 -3.34 -1.41
N LEU A 27 8.58 -2.26 -1.41
CA LEU A 27 9.32 -1.78 -2.58
C LEU A 27 10.82 -1.72 -2.25
N PRO A 28 11.71 -1.92 -3.24
CA PRO A 28 13.15 -1.79 -3.02
C PRO A 28 13.54 -0.31 -2.85
N PHE A 29 14.65 -0.04 -2.15
CA PHE A 29 15.16 1.32 -1.93
C PHE A 29 15.41 2.10 -3.23
N ASN A 30 15.84 1.40 -4.29
CA ASN A 30 16.09 1.97 -5.62
C ASN A 30 14.86 1.88 -6.54
N TYR A 31 13.65 1.86 -5.99
CA TYR A 31 12.43 1.79 -6.78
C TYR A 31 12.33 2.95 -7.79
N GLY A 32 12.34 2.61 -9.08
CA GLY A 32 12.42 3.55 -10.20
C GLY A 32 11.07 4.07 -10.74
N GLY A 33 10.00 4.02 -9.95
CA GLY A 33 8.69 4.58 -10.36
C GLY A 33 7.83 3.69 -11.26
N SER A 34 8.16 2.40 -11.41
CA SER A 34 7.36 1.46 -12.22
C SER A 34 5.95 1.28 -11.66
N VAL A 35 4.95 1.74 -12.43
CA VAL A 35 3.52 1.64 -12.09
C VAL A 35 3.10 0.21 -11.73
N ASP A 36 3.54 -0.77 -12.51
CA ASP A 36 3.20 -2.18 -12.26
C ASP A 36 3.84 -2.72 -10.98
N GLN A 37 5.09 -2.34 -10.69
CA GLN A 37 5.73 -2.75 -9.43
C GLN A 37 5.04 -2.13 -8.22
N PHE A 38 4.60 -0.87 -8.31
CA PHE A 38 3.81 -0.23 -7.27
C PHE A 38 2.50 -0.98 -6.99
N TYR A 39 1.72 -1.30 -8.03
CA TYR A 39 0.46 -2.02 -7.82
C TYR A 39 0.65 -3.45 -7.32
N ARG A 40 1.72 -4.14 -7.74
CA ARG A 40 2.09 -5.44 -7.17
C ARG A 40 2.49 -5.34 -5.70
N ALA A 41 3.19 -4.27 -5.30
CA ALA A 41 3.53 -4.03 -3.90
C ALA A 41 2.27 -3.74 -3.07
N LEU A 42 1.35 -2.94 -3.61
CA LEU A 42 0.06 -2.64 -2.98
C LEU A 42 -0.79 -3.90 -2.78
N GLU A 43 -0.94 -4.72 -3.82
CA GLU A 43 -1.67 -5.99 -3.76
C GLU A 43 -1.02 -6.94 -2.74
N ARG A 44 0.31 -7.07 -2.78
CA ARG A 44 1.04 -7.90 -1.82
C ARG A 44 0.86 -7.43 -0.39
N PHE A 45 0.90 -6.12 -0.14
CA PHE A 45 0.62 -5.55 1.17
C PHE A 45 -0.78 -5.95 1.68
N HIS A 46 -1.81 -5.90 0.83
CA HIS A 46 -3.14 -6.32 1.24
C HIS A 46 -3.19 -7.82 1.59
N LEU A 47 -2.54 -8.67 0.78
CA LEU A 47 -2.46 -10.11 1.04
C LEU A 47 -1.72 -10.41 2.35
N ASP A 48 -0.54 -9.84 2.54
CA ASP A 48 0.34 -10.10 3.69
C ASP A 48 -0.29 -9.63 5.01
N GLN A 49 -1.11 -8.57 4.97
CA GLN A 49 -1.81 -8.04 6.15
C GLN A 49 -3.22 -8.61 6.35
N GLY A 50 -3.64 -9.60 5.55
CA GLY A 50 -4.99 -10.16 5.63
C GLY A 50 -6.10 -9.15 5.32
N LEU A 51 -5.79 -8.15 4.49
CA LEU A 51 -6.68 -7.08 4.04
C LEU A 51 -7.16 -7.29 2.60
N SER A 52 -7.09 -8.52 2.07
CA SER A 52 -7.47 -8.82 0.69
C SER A 52 -8.89 -8.38 0.34
N ASP A 53 -9.83 -8.50 1.30
CA ASP A 53 -11.22 -8.05 1.13
C ASP A 53 -11.34 -6.52 1.00
N LEU A 54 -10.34 -5.79 1.47
CA LEU A 54 -10.24 -4.33 1.37
C LEU A 54 -9.53 -3.87 0.09
N TYR A 55 -8.95 -4.79 -0.69
CA TYR A 55 -8.29 -4.46 -1.94
C TYR A 55 -9.34 -4.03 -2.97
N ALA A 56 -9.50 -2.72 -3.12
CA ALA A 56 -10.61 -2.12 -3.83
C ALA A 56 -10.33 -1.89 -5.33
N GLY A 57 -9.21 -2.39 -5.86
CA GLY A 57 -8.74 -2.09 -7.21
C GLY A 57 -7.36 -1.45 -7.19
N ARG A 58 -6.80 -1.18 -8.37
CA ARG A 58 -5.44 -0.65 -8.49
C ARG A 58 -5.35 0.79 -7.99
N ASP A 59 -6.36 1.61 -8.30
CA ASP A 59 -6.40 3.05 -8.05
C ASP A 59 -7.07 3.44 -6.73
N LEU A 60 -7.47 2.48 -5.90
CA LEU A 60 -8.16 2.71 -4.64
C LEU A 60 -7.45 2.05 -3.47
N ILE A 61 -7.59 2.66 -2.29
CA ILE A 61 -7.18 2.09 -1.02
C ILE A 61 -8.19 2.44 0.07
N THR A 62 -8.32 1.60 1.09
CA THR A 62 -9.18 1.92 2.25
C THR A 62 -8.40 2.66 3.33
N LEU A 63 -9.08 3.50 4.11
CA LEU A 63 -8.48 4.17 5.28
C LEU A 63 -7.88 3.17 6.28
N LYS A 64 -8.52 2.00 6.47
CA LYS A 64 -8.01 0.94 7.35
C LYS A 64 -6.68 0.38 6.85
N ALA A 65 -6.55 0.14 5.54
CA ALA A 65 -5.29 -0.35 4.97
C ALA A 65 -4.18 0.70 5.08
N LEU A 66 -4.50 1.99 4.88
CA LEU A 66 -3.54 3.07 5.12
C LEU A 66 -3.06 3.14 6.56
N ASP A 67 -3.98 3.03 7.52
CA ASP A 67 -3.64 3.06 8.94
C ASP A 67 -2.71 1.90 9.31
N VAL A 68 -3.01 0.68 8.85
CA VAL A 68 -2.13 -0.49 9.04
C VAL A 68 -0.74 -0.21 8.47
N LEU A 69 -0.64 0.24 7.21
CA LEU A 69 0.65 0.51 6.56
C LEU A 69 1.51 1.51 7.34
N ARG A 70 0.90 2.57 7.91
CA ARG A 70 1.59 3.60 8.70
C ARG A 70 2.17 3.04 10.00
N HIS A 71 1.57 2.00 10.58
CA HIS A 71 1.98 1.39 11.84
C HIS A 71 2.89 0.17 11.68
N LEU A 72 3.11 -0.31 10.45
CA LEU A 72 4.06 -1.40 10.21
C LEU A 72 5.48 -0.99 10.60
N PRO A 73 6.28 -1.88 11.20
CA PRO A 73 7.66 -1.58 11.52
C PRO A 73 8.51 -1.45 10.25
N ASP A 74 9.64 -0.75 10.37
CA ASP A 74 10.62 -0.65 9.30
C ASP A 74 11.21 -2.02 8.96
N ASN A 75 11.51 -2.25 7.68
CA ASN A 75 12.20 -3.46 7.19
C ASN A 75 11.61 -4.77 7.75
N MET A 76 10.29 -4.96 7.61
CA MET A 76 9.61 -6.20 8.03
C MET A 76 10.19 -7.47 7.41
N ARG A 77 10.91 -7.35 6.29
CA ARG A 77 11.67 -8.44 5.68
C ARG A 77 13.09 -8.49 6.22
N ASN A 78 13.27 -9.28 7.30
CA ASN A 78 14.53 -9.98 7.58
C ASN A 78 14.50 -11.36 6.90
#